data_AF-A0A0D8HN03-F1
#
_entry.id   AF-A0A0D8HN03-F1
#
_cell.length_a   1.000
_cell.length_b   1.000
_cell.length_c   1.000
_cell.angle_alpha   90.00
_cell.angle_beta   90.00
_cell.angle_gamma   90.00
#
_symmetry.space_group_name_H-M   'P 1'
#
loop_
_entity.id
_entity.type
_entity.pdbx_description
1 polymer ?
#
loop_
_entity_poly.entity_id
_entity_poly.type
_entity_poly.pdbx_seq_one_letter_code
_entity_poly.pdbx_strand_id
1 'polypeptide(L)'
;MGTEALEEVRCDLWRQLRKLPTPDYARRFVSARWALLKNPGDLTQRQNETLRQIKSTAAILLKPLEMKESLRGIFGSGLSNDEVAEFLDSWCARASRSQIPSFVRLSKTIRIHKAGIMAAIEPPSLKRVSLMEGLRV
;
A
#
# COMPACT_ATOMS: atom_id res chain seq x y z
N MET A 1 -3.08 -3.69 5.93
CA MET A 1 -2.34 -2.41 6.05
C MET A 1 -2.53 -1.49 4.84
N GLY A 2 -1.74 -1.57 3.75
CA GLY A 2 -1.83 -0.61 2.63
C GLY A 2 -3.15 -0.65 1.84
N THR A 3 -3.70 -1.85 1.63
CA THR A 3 -4.99 -2.06 0.95
C THR A 3 -6.17 -1.44 1.71
N GLU A 4 -6.18 -1.54 3.04
CA GLU A 4 -7.22 -0.95 3.89
C GLU A 4 -7.16 0.59 3.83
N ALA A 5 -5.96 1.16 3.91
CA ALA A 5 -5.78 2.61 3.81
C ALA A 5 -6.27 3.17 2.46
N LEU A 6 -6.03 2.46 1.35
CA LEU A 6 -6.57 2.81 0.04
C LEU A 6 -8.10 2.65 -0.03
N GLU A 7 -8.62 1.59 0.57
CA GLU A 7 -10.07 1.32 0.57
C GLU A 7 -10.85 2.40 1.33
N GLU A 8 -10.30 2.93 2.41
CA GLU A 8 -10.88 4.08 3.13
C GLU A 8 -11.00 5.31 2.21
N VAL A 9 -9.94 5.65 1.46
CA VAL A 9 -9.97 6.77 0.50
C VAL A 9 -11.01 6.54 -0.59
N ARG A 10 -11.10 5.31 -1.11
CA ARG A 10 -12.12 4.95 -2.11
C ARG A 10 -13.54 5.08 -1.54
N CYS A 11 -13.76 4.64 -0.30
CA CYS A 11 -15.05 4.77 0.38
C CYS A 11 -15.43 6.23 0.60
N ASP A 12 -14.51 7.08 1.05
CA ASP A 12 -14.75 8.51 1.24
C ASP A 12 -15.07 9.21 -0.08
N LEU A 13 -14.33 8.91 -1.14
CA LEU A 13 -14.62 9.42 -2.47
C LEU A 13 -16.00 8.97 -2.96
N TRP A 14 -16.35 7.70 -2.80
CA TRP A 14 -17.69 7.22 -3.15
C TRP A 14 -18.80 7.90 -2.34
N ARG A 15 -18.59 8.14 -1.03
CA ARG A 15 -19.53 8.90 -0.18
C ARG A 15 -19.70 10.34 -0.67
N GLN A 16 -18.63 10.99 -1.12
CA GLN A 16 -18.68 12.34 -1.69
C GLN A 16 -19.43 12.36 -3.02
N LEU A 17 -19.09 11.45 -3.94
CA LEU A 17 -19.71 11.36 -5.27
C LEU A 17 -21.21 11.08 -5.19
N ARG A 18 -21.66 10.30 -4.20
CA ARG A 18 -23.09 10.03 -3.98
C ARG A 18 -23.93 11.25 -3.58
N LYS A 19 -23.30 12.33 -3.12
CA LYS A 19 -23.98 13.58 -2.77
C LYS A 19 -24.17 14.50 -3.98
N LEU A 20 -23.54 14.19 -5.12
CA LEU A 20 -23.68 14.98 -6.33
C LEU A 20 -25.02 14.70 -7.03
N PRO A 21 -25.60 15.68 -7.75
CA PRO A 21 -26.88 15.51 -8.45
C PRO A 21 -26.86 14.43 -9.53
N THR A 22 -25.68 14.10 -10.08
CA THR A 22 -25.49 13.11 -11.14
C THR A 22 -24.88 11.81 -10.59
N PRO A 23 -25.69 10.76 -10.33
CA PRO A 23 -25.22 9.53 -9.68
C PRO A 23 -24.35 8.61 -10.57
N ASP A 24 -24.17 8.93 -11.86
CA ASP A 24 -23.42 8.08 -12.79
C ASP A 24 -21.95 7.88 -12.41
N TYR A 25 -21.32 8.92 -11.86
CA TYR A 25 -19.95 8.81 -11.36
C TYR A 25 -19.85 7.84 -10.18
N ALA A 26 -20.84 7.85 -9.28
CA ALA A 26 -20.88 6.94 -8.14
C ALA A 26 -21.12 5.48 -8.56
N ARG A 27 -21.96 5.23 -9.58
CA ARG A 27 -22.21 3.88 -10.12
C ARG A 27 -20.95 3.24 -10.71
N ARG A 28 -20.17 4.01 -11.47
CA ARG A 28 -18.88 3.56 -12.05
C ARG A 28 -17.82 3.27 -10.98
N PHE A 29 -17.95 3.88 -9.80
CA PHE A 29 -17.00 3.72 -8.68
C PHE A 29 -17.21 2.46 -7.83
N VAL A 30 -18.36 1.78 -7.95
CA VAL A 30 -18.64 0.54 -7.19
C VAL A 30 -17.83 -0.63 -7.75
N SER A 31 -17.75 -0.76 -9.07
CA SER A 31 -16.95 -1.79 -9.75
C SER A 31 -15.44 -1.57 -9.64
N ALA A 32 -15.01 -0.34 -9.31
CA ALA A 32 -13.62 0.06 -9.17
C ALA A 32 -12.88 -0.63 -8.01
N ARG A 33 -13.60 -1.15 -7.01
CA ARG A 33 -12.99 -1.75 -5.80
C ARG A 33 -11.98 -2.84 -6.16
N TRP A 34 -12.38 -3.82 -6.96
CA TRP A 34 -11.48 -4.94 -7.29
C TRP A 34 -10.30 -4.53 -8.16
N ALA A 35 -10.47 -3.51 -9.00
CA ALA A 35 -9.41 -2.95 -9.82
C ALA A 35 -8.33 -2.24 -8.97
N LEU A 36 -8.70 -1.69 -7.82
CA LEU A 36 -7.79 -0.96 -6.92
C LEU A 36 -7.13 -1.84 -5.86
N LEU A 37 -7.84 -2.84 -5.34
CA LEU A 37 -7.38 -3.59 -4.17
C LEU A 37 -6.53 -4.82 -4.51
N LYS A 38 -6.73 -5.46 -5.67
CA LYS A 38 -5.94 -6.62 -6.09
C LYS A 38 -4.49 -6.27 -6.41
N ASN A 39 -3.63 -7.29 -6.48
CA ASN A 39 -2.28 -7.13 -7.00
C ASN A 39 -2.33 -6.96 -8.53
N PRO A 40 -1.40 -6.21 -9.14
CA PRO A 40 -1.38 -6.01 -10.59
C PRO A 40 -1.40 -7.30 -11.42
N GLY A 41 -0.75 -8.36 -10.95
CA GLY A 41 -0.74 -9.68 -11.61
C GLY A 41 -2.04 -10.48 -11.49
N ASP A 42 -2.93 -10.13 -10.55
CA ASP A 42 -4.17 -10.86 -10.26
C ASP A 42 -5.41 -10.19 -10.91
N LEU A 43 -5.19 -9.12 -11.67
CA LEU A 43 -6.23 -8.35 -12.33
C LEU A 43 -6.70 -9.06 -13.59
N THR A 44 -8.01 -9.26 -13.71
CA THR A 44 -8.60 -9.65 -15.00
C THR A 44 -8.45 -8.53 -16.03
N GLN A 45 -8.58 -8.84 -17.32
CA GLN A 45 -8.53 -7.83 -18.39
C GLN A 45 -9.49 -6.66 -18.13
N ARG A 46 -10.75 -6.96 -17.76
CA ARG A 46 -11.76 -5.95 -17.42
C ARG A 46 -11.38 -5.11 -16.19
N GLN A 47 -10.72 -5.71 -15.20
CA GLN A 47 -10.23 -4.98 -14.03
C GLN A 47 -9.05 -4.06 -14.39
N ASN A 48 -8.17 -4.50 -15.28
CA ASN A 48 -7.09 -3.67 -15.83
C ASN A 48 -7.60 -2.48 -16.64
N GLU A 49 -8.63 -2.68 -17.47
CA GLU A 49 -9.30 -1.58 -18.17
C GLU A 49 -9.95 -0.58 -17.21
N THR A 50 -10.64 -1.10 -16.20
CA THR A 50 -11.23 -0.27 -15.13
C THR A 50 -10.15 0.53 -14.40
N LEU A 51 -9.02 -0.09 -14.06
CA LEU A 51 -7.90 0.59 -13.42
C LEU A 51 -7.31 1.69 -14.31
N ARG A 52 -7.15 1.43 -15.62
CA ARG A 52 -6.68 2.45 -16.58
C ARG A 52 -7.64 3.64 -16.64
N GLN A 53 -8.94 3.39 -16.70
CA GLN A 53 -9.95 4.43 -16.70
C GLN A 53 -9.95 5.24 -15.39
N ILE A 54 -9.79 4.60 -14.24
CA ILE A 54 -9.68 5.31 -12.95
C ILE A 54 -8.44 6.19 -12.93
N LYS A 55 -7.30 5.69 -13.42
CA LYS A 55 -6.06 6.47 -13.47
C LYS A 55 -6.19 7.71 -14.36
N SER A 56 -7.00 7.67 -15.42
CA SER A 56 -7.23 8.83 -16.29
C SER A 56 -8.31 9.78 -15.79
N THR A 57 -9.26 9.32 -14.96
CA THR A 57 -10.46 10.10 -14.58
C THR A 57 -10.51 10.53 -13.11
N ALA A 58 -9.78 9.85 -12.23
CA ALA A 58 -9.83 10.06 -10.78
C ALA A 58 -8.42 10.28 -10.20
N ALA A 59 -7.84 11.43 -10.52
CA ALA A 59 -6.49 11.80 -10.08
C ALA A 59 -6.28 11.71 -8.55
N ILE A 60 -7.34 11.95 -7.77
CA ILE A 60 -7.33 11.85 -6.31
C ILE A 60 -6.92 10.45 -5.79
N LEU A 61 -7.13 9.39 -6.57
CA LEU A 61 -6.73 8.03 -6.20
C LEU A 61 -5.30 7.65 -6.59
N LEU A 62 -4.63 8.44 -7.43
CA LEU A 62 -3.31 8.11 -7.95
C LEU A 62 -2.27 8.04 -6.82
N LYS A 63 -2.20 9.07 -5.98
CA LYS A 63 -1.26 9.12 -4.86
C LYS A 63 -1.52 8.03 -3.81
N PRO A 64 -2.75 7.82 -3.32
CA PRO A 64 -3.08 6.67 -2.46
C PRO A 64 -2.68 5.32 -3.07
N LEU A 65 -2.95 5.11 -4.37
CA LEU A 65 -2.61 3.87 -5.06
C LEU A 65 -1.10 3.67 -5.10
N GLU A 66 -0.34 4.68 -5.48
CA GLU A 66 1.13 4.64 -5.48
C GLU A 66 1.71 4.37 -4.08
N MET A 67 1.12 4.97 -3.04
CA MET A 67 1.55 4.74 -1.67
C MET A 67 1.29 3.31 -1.20
N LYS A 68 0.15 2.71 -1.59
CA LYS A 68 -0.11 1.28 -1.38
C LYS A 68 0.89 0.42 -2.14
N GLU A 69 1.07 0.66 -3.43
CA GLU A 69 1.92 -0.18 -4.29
C GLU A 69 3.40 -0.10 -3.91
N SER A 70 3.88 1.07 -3.48
CA SER A 70 5.23 1.21 -2.93
C SER A 70 5.43 0.40 -1.65
N LEU A 71 4.46 0.38 -0.71
CA LEU A 71 4.54 -0.53 0.44
C LEU A 71 4.52 -1.99 0.03
N ARG A 72 3.77 -2.36 -1.00
CA ARG A 72 3.78 -3.74 -1.51
C ARG A 72 5.16 -4.11 -2.05
N GLY A 73 5.82 -3.16 -2.73
CA GLY A 73 7.14 -3.36 -3.34
C GLY A 73 8.26 -3.71 -2.37
N ILE A 74 8.10 -3.50 -1.06
CA ILE A 74 9.08 -3.96 -0.06
C ILE A 74 9.10 -5.49 0.07
N PHE A 75 7.98 -6.14 -0.24
CA PHE A 75 7.85 -7.59 -0.15
C PHE A 75 8.28 -8.22 -1.48
N GLY A 76 9.36 -9.00 -1.46
CA GLY A 76 9.85 -9.73 -2.63
C GLY A 76 10.83 -8.96 -3.53
N SER A 77 11.34 -7.81 -3.08
CA SER A 77 12.31 -6.98 -3.81
C SER A 77 13.77 -7.40 -3.61
N GLY A 78 14.06 -8.31 -2.68
CA GLY A 78 15.43 -8.74 -2.38
C GLY A 78 16.27 -7.69 -1.65
N LEU A 79 15.63 -6.65 -1.09
CA LEU A 79 16.30 -5.61 -0.32
C LEU A 79 16.91 -6.17 0.97
N SER A 80 18.06 -5.63 1.34
CA SER A 80 18.68 -5.84 2.65
C SER A 80 17.84 -5.20 3.78
N ASN A 81 18.09 -5.61 5.02
CA ASN A 81 17.39 -5.05 6.18
C ASN A 81 17.58 -3.53 6.28
N ASP A 82 18.78 -3.01 6.01
CA ASP A 82 19.03 -1.57 6.10
C ASP A 82 18.26 -0.80 5.03
N GLU A 83 18.20 -1.31 3.80
CA GLU A 83 17.41 -0.71 2.71
C GLU A 83 15.91 -0.72 3.02
N VAL A 84 15.39 -1.81 3.60
CA VAL A 84 13.99 -1.88 4.04
C VAL A 84 13.73 -0.87 5.15
N ALA A 85 14.64 -0.75 6.12
CA ALA A 85 14.50 0.20 7.21
C ALA A 85 14.48 1.65 6.71
N GLU A 86 15.39 2.01 5.79
CA GLU A 86 15.45 3.32 5.17
C GLU A 86 14.20 3.60 4.31
N PHE A 87 13.77 2.61 3.52
CA PHE A 87 12.55 2.71 2.75
C PHE A 87 11.34 3.00 3.65
N LEU A 88 11.18 2.27 4.74
CA LEU A 88 10.05 2.45 5.66
C LEU A 88 10.07 3.85 6.31
N ASP A 89 11.24 4.38 6.65
CA ASP A 89 11.38 5.73 7.21
C ASP A 89 11.00 6.81 6.20
N SER A 90 11.56 6.72 4.99
CA SER A 90 11.24 7.62 3.88
C SER A 90 9.76 7.56 3.50
N TRP A 91 9.21 6.34 3.41
CA TRP A 91 7.79 6.13 3.13
C TRP A 91 6.91 6.75 4.21
N CYS A 92 7.24 6.55 5.50
CA CYS A 92 6.50 7.16 6.60
C CYS A 92 6.57 8.69 6.59
N ALA A 93 7.72 9.28 6.26
CA ALA A 93 7.88 10.73 6.13
C ALA A 93 7.09 11.31 4.95
N ARG A 94 6.96 10.56 3.85
CA ARG A 94 6.08 10.94 2.73
C ARG A 94 4.61 10.80 3.11
N ALA A 95 4.25 9.74 3.81
CA ALA A 95 2.87 9.47 4.22
C ALA A 95 2.34 10.47 5.25
N SER A 96 3.16 10.87 6.24
CA SER A 96 2.78 11.90 7.22
C SER A 96 2.50 13.26 6.57
N ARG A 97 3.21 13.61 5.49
CA ARG A 97 3.03 14.86 4.72
C ARG A 97 1.97 14.77 3.63
N SER A 98 1.37 13.60 3.42
CA SER A 98 0.46 13.38 2.29
C SER A 98 -0.88 14.10 2.42
N GLN A 99 -1.26 14.50 3.64
CA GLN A 99 -2.59 15.01 4.01
C GLN A 99 -3.72 14.00 3.79
N ILE A 100 -3.42 12.72 3.56
CA ILE A 100 -4.42 11.65 3.41
C ILE A 100 -4.58 10.95 4.77
N PRO A 101 -5.71 11.13 5.49
CA PRO A 101 -5.81 10.71 6.90
C PRO A 101 -5.52 9.23 7.14
N SER A 102 -5.96 8.34 6.25
CA SER A 102 -5.71 6.89 6.36
C SER A 102 -4.23 6.55 6.25
N PHE A 103 -3.49 7.21 5.37
CA PHE A 103 -2.04 7.00 5.22
C PHE A 103 -1.23 7.69 6.32
N VAL A 104 -1.70 8.82 6.86
CA VAL A 104 -1.11 9.44 8.06
C VAL A 104 -1.27 8.53 9.28
N ARG A 105 -2.42 7.86 9.44
CA ARG A 105 -2.59 6.84 10.48
C ARG A 105 -1.68 5.64 10.24
N LEU A 106 -1.66 5.13 9.00
CA LEU A 106 -0.84 3.98 8.64
C LEU A 106 0.65 4.23 8.89
N SER A 107 1.16 5.43 8.64
CA SER A 107 2.56 5.76 8.94
C SER A 107 2.88 5.70 10.43
N LYS A 108 1.96 6.12 11.31
CA LYS A 108 2.11 5.96 12.76
C LYS A 108 2.12 4.48 13.15
N THR A 109 1.20 3.68 12.60
CA THR A 109 1.14 2.24 12.84
C THR A 109 2.44 1.55 12.41
N ILE A 110 2.97 1.86 11.22
CA ILE A 110 4.22 1.28 10.72
C ILE A 110 5.39 1.65 11.62
N ARG A 111 5.48 2.91 12.08
CA ARG A 111 6.54 3.32 13.02
C ARG A 111 6.50 2.55 14.33
N ILE A 112 5.31 2.36 14.90
CA ILE A 112 5.11 1.60 16.15
C ILE A 112 5.53 0.14 15.97
N HIS A 113 5.18 -0.47 14.83
CA HIS A 113 5.44 -1.89 14.56
C HIS A 113 6.67 -2.16 13.70
N LYS A 114 7.57 -1.17 13.50
CA LYS A 114 8.69 -1.26 12.56
C LYS A 114 9.55 -2.51 12.82
N ALA A 115 9.93 -2.75 14.07
CA ALA A 115 10.74 -3.91 14.45
C ALA A 115 10.08 -5.25 14.06
N GLY A 116 8.76 -5.38 14.26
CA GLY A 116 8.02 -6.59 13.88
C GLY A 116 7.91 -6.77 12.37
N ILE A 117 7.73 -5.68 11.62
CA ILE A 117 7.71 -5.69 10.15
C ILE A 117 9.07 -6.11 9.60
N MET A 118 10.16 -5.54 10.13
CA MET A 118 11.54 -5.90 9.80
C MET A 118 11.81 -7.39 10.03
N ALA A 119 11.42 -7.91 11.20
CA ALA A 119 11.60 -9.33 11.54
C ALA A 119 10.79 -10.29 10.67
N ALA A 120 9.69 -9.84 10.07
CA ALA A 120 8.86 -10.65 9.17
C ALA A 120 9.36 -10.64 7.72
N ILE A 121 10.11 -9.61 7.32
CA ILE A 121 10.72 -9.51 5.99
C ILE A 121 11.99 -10.36 5.90
N GLU A 122 12.71 -10.52 7.02
CA GLU A 122 13.84 -11.44 7.13
C GLU A 122 13.36 -12.92 7.05
N PRO A 123 13.77 -13.69 6.02
CA PRO A 123 13.40 -15.10 5.93
C PRO A 123 13.92 -15.88 7.16
N PRO A 124 13.11 -16.74 7.79
CA PRO A 124 13.54 -17.56 8.93
C PRO A 124 14.76 -18.47 8.63
N SER A 125 15.06 -18.73 7.36
CA SER A 125 16.20 -19.54 6.92
C SER A 125 17.57 -18.86 7.11
N LEU A 126 17.63 -17.52 7.17
CA LEU A 126 18.89 -16.78 7.35
C LEU A 126 19.32 -16.64 8.82
N LYS A 127 18.40 -16.81 9.79
CA LYS A 127 18.73 -16.88 11.23
C LYS A 127 19.62 -18.07 11.60
N ARG A 128 19.66 -19.12 10.77
CA ARG A 128 20.41 -20.35 11.09
C ARG A 128 21.92 -20.23 10.81
N VAL A 129 22.33 -19.34 9.91
CA VAL A 129 23.75 -19.18 9.53
C VAL A 129 24.48 -18.30 10.53
N SER A 130 23.88 -17.18 10.96
CA SER A 130 24.52 -16.27 11.93
C SER A 130 24.63 -16.83 13.36
N LEU A 131 23.81 -17.82 13.74
CA LEU A 131 23.96 -18.49 15.05
C LEU A 131 25.08 -19.54 15.08
N MET A 132 25.56 -20.01 13.92
CA MET A 132 26.64 -21.02 13.83
C MET A 132 28.04 -20.43 13.72
N GLU A 133 28.18 -19.14 13.37
CA GLU A 133 29.48 -18.46 13.36
C GLU A 133 29.87 -17.91 14.74
N GLY A 134 28.92 -17.78 15.67
CA GLY A 134 29.16 -17.29 17.03
C GLY A 134 29.54 -18.35 18.07
N LEU A 135 29.68 -19.63 17.69
CA LEU A 135 29.97 -20.75 18.60
C LEU A 135 31.31 -21.45 18.31
N ARG A 136 32.28 -20.71 17.76
CA ARG A 136 33.65 -21.18 17.58
C ARG A 136 34.63 -20.28 18.35
N VAL A 137 34.60 -20.43 19.68
CA VAL A 137 35.73 -20.12 20.58
C VAL A 137 35.93 -21.32 21.48
#